data_AF-A0A2I9DSF6-F1
#
_entry.id   AF-A0A2I9DSF6-F1
#
_cell.length_a   1.000
_cell.length_b   1.000
_cell.length_c   1.000
_cell.angle_alpha   90.00
_cell.angle_beta   90.00
_cell.angle_gamma   90.00
#
_symmetry.space_group_name_H-M   'P 1'
#
loop_
_entity.id
_entity.type
_entity.pdbx_description
1 polymer ?
#
loop_
_entity_poly.entity_id
_entity_poly.type
_entity_poly.pdbx_seq_one_letter_code
_entity_poly.pdbx_strand_id
1 'polypeptide(L)'
;MFRKTAMVAVTAGALALLLAGCGKTTLSTTKTTYKPNGLVAAVKGKSNVKTIHYQLDGGQTKTAAVHNHTFVIQVPTKTTRQTVKIKAGSDTTTVHVQGAKKLAGYQKMATTYNQALIASKLSKSDQKAAKKLQAEGAALKKQQATIQAKVKQAQAQIKAGGTAAVTGAKTLQAQQTAAAQLKTQAASLQTTQKQVAAAMATAKKQVKSQLLPTKTPRNGITNVLTTKDYKIRLNVQKGDVLGAAMIVPTKAFKNKTRQKNFGTAFALMTTTTGANAKTVMKQFQKETKDNNGSTTTIDPITSKGVRFTIGVSAADLYIFMTK
;
A
#
# COMPACT_ATOMS: atom_id res chain seq x y z
N MET A 1 50.46 -87.01 33.07
CA MET A 1 49.95 -87.45 31.76
C MET A 1 49.72 -86.23 30.89
N PHE A 2 50.52 -86.09 29.85
CA PHE A 2 50.43 -85.03 28.84
C PHE A 2 49.32 -85.34 27.82
N ARG A 3 48.47 -84.37 27.49
CA ARG A 3 47.95 -84.21 26.12
C ARG A 3 47.89 -82.73 25.74
N LYS A 4 48.66 -82.42 24.70
CA LYS A 4 48.74 -81.17 23.94
C LYS A 4 47.58 -81.08 22.95
N THR A 5 47.11 -79.86 22.70
CA THR A 5 46.81 -79.19 21.40
C THR A 5 45.83 -78.02 21.69
N ALA A 6 45.85 -76.85 21.07
CA ALA A 6 46.80 -76.08 20.27
C ALA A 6 46.24 -74.63 20.26
N MET A 7 47.13 -73.64 20.15
CA MET A 7 46.87 -72.20 19.92
C MET A 7 46.00 -71.93 18.67
N VAL A 8 45.19 -70.85 18.71
CA VAL A 8 44.84 -69.82 17.70
C VAL A 8 43.63 -69.04 18.29
N ALA A 9 43.42 -67.72 18.24
CA ALA A 9 44.19 -66.51 18.00
C ALA A 9 43.29 -65.33 18.43
N VAL A 10 43.95 -64.22 18.76
CA VAL A 10 43.51 -62.81 18.81
C VAL A 10 42.16 -62.50 18.14
N THR A 11 41.27 -61.77 18.82
CA THR A 11 40.80 -60.44 18.36
C THR A 11 39.83 -59.76 19.33
N ALA A 12 40.13 -58.48 19.56
CA ALA A 12 39.25 -57.50 20.16
C ALA A 12 37.95 -57.35 19.34
N GLY A 13 36.84 -57.15 20.04
CA GLY A 13 35.53 -56.91 19.45
C GLY A 13 34.67 -55.97 20.29
N ALA A 14 35.26 -54.88 20.78
CA ALA A 14 34.49 -53.70 21.17
C ALA A 14 33.94 -53.07 19.89
N LEU A 15 32.71 -53.42 19.50
CA LEU A 15 31.93 -52.67 18.51
C LEU A 15 30.46 -52.62 18.94
N ALA A 16 30.23 -52.01 20.11
CA ALA A 16 28.98 -51.32 20.35
C ALA A 16 28.96 -50.04 19.50
N LEU A 17 27.78 -49.70 18.97
CA LEU A 17 27.45 -48.52 18.17
C LEU A 17 27.84 -48.64 16.69
N LEU A 18 26.83 -48.88 15.86
CA LEU A 18 26.59 -48.38 14.50
C LEU A 18 25.41 -49.22 13.99
N LEU A 19 24.18 -48.73 13.98
CA LEU A 19 23.59 -48.15 12.78
C LEU A 19 22.35 -47.30 13.13
N ALA A 20 22.57 -46.10 13.68
CA ALA A 20 21.67 -44.99 13.39
C ALA A 20 22.19 -44.31 12.11
N GLY A 21 21.88 -44.90 10.95
CA GLY A 21 22.06 -44.26 9.65
C GLY A 21 21.10 -43.10 9.45
N CYS A 22 21.11 -42.12 10.35
CA CYS A 22 20.43 -40.85 10.15
C CYS A 22 21.33 -40.02 9.22
N GLY A 23 21.00 -40.00 7.93
CA GLY A 23 21.69 -39.16 6.95
C GLY A 23 21.86 -37.73 7.50
N LYS A 24 23.08 -37.17 7.36
CA LYS A 24 23.40 -35.82 7.85
C LYS A 24 22.31 -34.84 7.39
N THR A 25 21.81 -34.02 8.32
CA THR A 25 20.90 -32.95 7.94
C THR A 25 21.63 -31.99 7.00
N THR A 26 20.87 -31.38 6.09
CA THR A 26 21.38 -30.36 5.18
C THR A 26 20.48 -29.14 5.25
N LEU A 27 21.10 -27.97 5.28
CA LEU A 27 20.41 -26.69 5.26
C LEU A 27 21.22 -25.66 4.49
N SER A 28 20.62 -25.09 3.46
CA SER A 28 21.22 -23.96 2.73
C SER A 28 20.17 -22.97 2.27
N THR A 29 20.60 -21.75 2.00
CA THR A 29 19.78 -20.68 1.44
C THR A 29 20.39 -20.18 0.15
N THR A 30 19.55 -19.80 -0.81
CA THR A 30 19.99 -19.30 -2.13
C THR A 30 20.78 -17.99 -2.06
N LYS A 31 20.58 -17.19 -1.01
CA LYS A 31 21.27 -15.92 -0.73
C LYS A 31 21.41 -15.75 0.79
N THR A 32 22.38 -14.93 1.19
CA THR A 32 22.54 -14.47 2.58
C THR A 32 21.73 -13.20 2.86
N THR A 33 21.41 -12.42 1.83
CA THR A 33 20.57 -11.22 1.91
C THR A 33 19.49 -11.22 0.84
N TYR A 34 18.26 -10.95 1.24
CA TYR A 34 17.08 -10.90 0.37
C TYR A 34 16.51 -9.48 0.34
N LYS A 35 16.04 -9.09 -0.85
CA LYS A 35 15.27 -7.85 -1.02
C LYS A 35 13.77 -8.17 -0.96
N PRO A 36 12.96 -7.35 -0.28
CA PRO A 36 11.52 -7.42 -0.39
C PRO A 36 11.06 -7.30 -1.85
N ASN A 37 10.02 -8.05 -2.21
CA ASN A 37 9.33 -7.91 -3.49
C ASN A 37 7.81 -7.94 -3.24
N GLY A 38 7.15 -6.81 -3.45
CA GLY A 38 5.75 -6.65 -3.06
C GLY A 38 5.57 -6.56 -1.54
N LEU A 39 4.76 -7.47 -0.98
CA LEU A 39 4.38 -7.41 0.44
C LEU A 39 5.33 -8.16 1.38
N VAL A 40 6.16 -9.06 0.81
CA VAL A 40 7.05 -9.96 1.55
C VAL A 40 8.41 -10.06 0.87
N ALA A 41 9.41 -10.58 1.57
CA ALA A 41 10.60 -11.17 0.98
C ALA A 41 10.45 -12.69 0.98
N ALA A 42 10.71 -13.33 -0.17
CA ALA A 42 10.74 -14.78 -0.29
C ALA A 42 12.15 -15.29 -0.02
N VAL A 43 12.39 -15.78 1.20
CA VAL A 43 13.64 -16.45 1.57
C VAL A 43 13.56 -17.90 1.10
N LYS A 44 14.41 -18.26 0.14
CA LYS A 44 14.39 -19.58 -0.51
C LYS A 44 15.61 -20.39 -0.13
N GLY A 45 15.43 -21.69 0.10
CA GLY A 45 16.53 -22.58 0.44
C GLY A 45 16.23 -24.04 0.16
N LYS A 46 17.18 -24.90 0.53
CA LYS A 46 17.12 -26.35 0.38
C LYS A 46 17.37 -27.06 1.70
N SER A 47 16.71 -28.20 1.87
CA SER A 47 16.93 -29.10 3.01
C SER A 47 16.45 -30.51 2.71
N ASN A 48 17.03 -31.51 3.37
CA ASN A 48 16.61 -32.91 3.30
C ASN A 48 15.64 -33.34 4.41
N VAL A 49 15.31 -32.45 5.36
CA VAL A 49 14.24 -32.72 6.35
C VAL A 49 12.87 -32.29 5.81
N LYS A 50 11.79 -32.81 6.40
CA LYS A 50 10.40 -32.47 6.00
C LYS A 50 9.94 -31.09 6.46
N THR A 51 10.54 -30.55 7.52
CA THR A 51 10.12 -29.28 8.13
C THR A 51 11.32 -28.55 8.68
N ILE A 52 11.37 -27.24 8.44
CA ILE A 52 12.37 -26.34 9.01
C ILE A 52 11.70 -25.39 10.00
N HIS A 53 12.46 -24.96 11.01
CA HIS A 53 12.05 -23.98 12.00
C HIS A 53 12.70 -22.64 11.68
N TYR A 54 12.01 -21.53 11.90
CA TYR A 54 12.58 -20.22 11.72
C TYR A 54 12.07 -19.19 12.73
N GLN A 55 12.88 -18.18 12.99
CA GLN A 55 12.56 -17.03 13.83
C GLN A 55 12.84 -15.75 13.06
N LEU A 56 11.95 -14.77 13.22
CA LEU A 56 12.11 -13.43 12.67
C LEU A 56 12.47 -12.48 13.80
N ASP A 57 13.61 -11.80 13.69
CA ASP A 57 14.11 -10.83 14.68
C ASP A 57 14.13 -11.36 16.13
N GLY A 58 14.49 -12.64 16.31
CA GLY A 58 14.51 -13.29 17.62
C GLY A 58 13.13 -13.53 18.24
N GLY A 59 12.06 -13.33 17.48
CA GLY A 59 10.69 -13.59 17.93
C GLY A 59 10.33 -15.08 17.96
N GLN A 60 9.02 -15.34 18.05
CA GLN A 60 8.47 -16.69 18.14
C GLN A 60 8.91 -17.60 16.99
N THR A 61 9.24 -18.85 17.34
CA THR A 61 9.58 -19.91 16.38
C THR A 61 8.37 -20.27 15.54
N LYS A 62 8.56 -20.35 14.23
CA LYS A 62 7.58 -20.77 13.24
C LYS A 62 8.14 -21.94 12.43
N THR A 63 7.28 -22.62 11.69
CA THR A 63 7.66 -23.75 10.83
C THR A 63 7.38 -23.44 9.36
N ALA A 64 8.18 -24.03 8.48
CA ALA A 64 7.88 -24.10 7.05
C ALA A 64 8.08 -25.53 6.56
N ALA A 65 7.16 -26.00 5.72
CA ALA A 65 7.27 -27.31 5.08
C ALA A 65 8.32 -27.28 3.97
N VAL A 66 9.03 -28.40 3.82
CA VAL A 66 9.97 -28.64 2.73
C VAL A 66 9.30 -29.55 1.71
N HIS A 67 9.25 -29.10 0.47
CA HIS A 67 8.69 -29.86 -0.65
C HIS A 67 9.75 -29.99 -1.74
N ASN A 68 9.96 -31.21 -2.24
CA ASN A 68 10.99 -31.51 -3.25
C ASN A 68 12.36 -30.92 -2.89
N HIS A 69 12.77 -31.12 -1.63
CA HIS A 69 14.01 -30.59 -1.05
C HIS A 69 14.16 -29.06 -1.04
N THR A 70 13.06 -28.32 -1.22
CA THR A 70 13.06 -26.85 -1.22
C THR A 70 12.08 -26.29 -0.20
N PHE A 71 12.39 -25.11 0.33
CA PHE A 71 11.49 -24.36 1.18
C PHE A 71 11.45 -22.89 0.78
N VAL A 72 10.34 -22.22 1.13
CA VAL A 72 10.17 -20.78 0.99
C VAL A 72 9.57 -20.22 2.28
N ILE A 73 10.29 -19.29 2.91
CA ILE A 73 9.77 -18.51 4.04
C ILE A 73 9.34 -17.15 3.49
N GLN A 74 8.09 -16.76 3.74
CA GLN A 74 7.58 -15.43 3.40
C GLN A 74 7.75 -14.51 4.61
N VAL A 75 8.69 -13.58 4.51
CA VAL A 75 8.98 -12.61 5.57
C VAL A 75 8.24 -11.30 5.26
N PRO A 76 7.27 -10.86 6.06
CA PRO A 76 6.61 -9.57 5.86
C PRO A 76 7.61 -8.43 5.80
N THR A 77 7.46 -7.55 4.83
CA THR A 77 8.33 -6.38 4.67
C THR A 77 8.24 -5.45 5.89
N LYS A 78 9.37 -4.92 6.36
CA LYS A 78 9.47 -3.87 7.38
C LYS A 78 10.35 -2.72 6.87
N THR A 79 10.31 -1.57 7.54
CA THR A 79 11.22 -0.44 7.24
C THR A 79 12.66 -0.71 7.65
N THR A 80 12.88 -1.62 8.59
CA THR A 80 14.20 -2.01 9.10
C THR A 80 14.66 -3.32 8.49
N ARG A 81 15.98 -3.53 8.48
CA ARG A 81 16.56 -4.84 8.20
C ARG A 81 16.02 -5.85 9.20
N GLN A 82 15.67 -7.04 8.73
CA GLN A 82 15.20 -8.15 9.56
C GLN A 82 16.21 -9.31 9.51
N THR A 83 16.31 -10.03 10.61
CA THR A 83 17.11 -11.25 10.74
C THR A 83 16.19 -12.46 10.70
N VAL A 84 16.55 -13.44 9.87
CA VAL A 84 15.83 -14.71 9.73
C VAL A 84 16.79 -15.82 10.14
N LYS A 85 16.59 -16.36 11.33
CA LYS A 85 17.34 -17.53 11.81
C LYS A 85 16.56 -18.77 11.42
N ILE A 86 17.19 -19.70 10.73
CA ILE A 86 16.58 -20.92 10.19
C ILE A 86 17.31 -22.12 10.75
N LYS A 87 16.57 -23.14 11.17
CA LYS A 87 17.10 -24.37 11.75
C LYS A 87 16.46 -25.61 11.12
N ALA A 88 17.28 -26.61 10.84
CA ALA A 88 16.89 -27.94 10.39
C ALA A 88 17.73 -28.96 11.17
N GLY A 89 17.12 -29.74 12.06
CA GLY A 89 17.91 -30.61 12.95
C GLY A 89 18.92 -29.82 13.78
N SER A 90 20.20 -30.19 13.71
CA SER A 90 21.32 -29.45 14.32
C SER A 90 21.78 -28.24 13.50
N ASP A 91 21.50 -28.22 12.20
CA ASP A 91 22.01 -27.18 11.31
C ASP A 91 21.25 -25.88 11.48
N THR A 92 21.99 -24.77 11.51
CA THR A 92 21.42 -23.44 11.62
C THR A 92 22.07 -22.51 10.60
N THR A 93 21.25 -21.68 9.95
CA THR A 93 21.72 -20.60 9.10
C THR A 93 20.98 -19.31 9.43
N THR A 94 21.63 -18.17 9.20
CA THR A 94 21.04 -16.86 9.42
C THR A 94 21.15 -16.05 8.14
N VAL A 95 20.03 -15.48 7.71
CA VAL A 95 19.96 -14.58 6.56
C VAL A 95 19.29 -13.28 6.93
N HIS A 96 19.46 -12.26 6.08
CA HIS A 96 18.88 -10.95 6.30
C HIS A 96 17.88 -10.59 5.22
N VAL A 97 16.82 -9.88 5.62
CA VAL A 97 15.88 -9.23 4.69
C VAL A 97 16.10 -7.72 4.80
N GLN A 98 16.36 -7.06 3.67
CA GLN A 98 16.55 -5.61 3.64
C GLN A 98 15.26 -4.89 4.07
N GLY A 99 15.42 -3.71 4.69
CA GLY A 99 14.30 -2.81 4.92
C GLY A 99 13.76 -2.25 3.61
N ALA A 100 12.46 -1.95 3.57
CA ALA A 100 11.83 -1.29 2.43
C ALA A 100 11.49 0.17 2.71
N LYS A 101 11.38 0.95 1.64
CA LYS A 101 10.94 2.33 1.72
C LYS A 101 9.43 2.41 1.90
N LYS A 102 8.99 3.46 2.58
CA LYS A 102 7.58 3.84 2.67
C LYS A 102 7.02 4.12 1.27
N LEU A 103 5.94 3.42 0.91
CA LEU A 103 5.18 3.69 -0.31
C LEU A 103 4.37 4.98 -0.16
N ALA A 104 3.51 5.06 0.87
CA ALA A 104 2.71 6.23 1.22
C ALA A 104 2.21 6.14 2.67
N GLY A 105 1.71 7.25 3.23
CA GLY A 105 0.96 7.22 4.50
C GLY A 105 -0.48 6.75 4.26
N TYR A 106 -1.00 5.86 5.11
CA TYR A 106 -2.30 5.22 4.89
C TYR A 106 -3.44 6.23 4.88
N GLN A 107 -3.55 7.14 5.86
CA GLN A 107 -4.68 8.07 5.91
C GLN A 107 -4.75 8.96 4.66
N LYS A 108 -3.59 9.40 4.15
CA LYS A 108 -3.50 10.18 2.91
C LYS A 108 -3.89 9.36 1.69
N MET A 109 -3.45 8.10 1.62
CA MET A 109 -3.84 7.15 0.56
C MET A 109 -5.36 6.94 0.57
N ALA A 110 -5.93 6.54 1.71
CA ALA A 110 -7.36 6.24 1.86
C ALA A 110 -8.23 7.46 1.56
N THR A 111 -7.86 8.65 2.08
CA THR A 111 -8.60 9.89 1.83
C THR A 111 -8.60 10.25 0.35
N THR A 112 -7.42 10.28 -0.28
CA THR A 112 -7.29 10.60 -1.71
C THR A 112 -8.04 9.61 -2.58
N TYR A 113 -7.85 8.30 -2.33
CA TYR A 113 -8.52 7.24 -3.07
C TYR A 113 -10.04 7.35 -2.95
N ASN A 114 -10.56 7.46 -1.72
CA ASN A 114 -11.99 7.50 -1.45
C ASN A 114 -12.65 8.74 -2.06
N GLN A 115 -12.04 9.93 -1.87
CA GLN A 115 -12.57 11.18 -2.41
C GLN A 115 -12.59 11.15 -3.94
N ALA A 116 -11.52 10.67 -4.58
CA ALA A 116 -11.45 10.57 -6.02
C ALA A 116 -12.47 9.54 -6.58
N LEU A 117 -12.66 8.41 -5.90
CA LEU A 117 -13.65 7.40 -6.30
C LEU A 117 -15.08 7.95 -6.17
N ILE A 118 -15.39 8.66 -5.07
CA ILE A 118 -16.69 9.31 -4.88
C ILE A 118 -16.91 10.37 -5.96
N ALA A 119 -15.94 11.26 -6.17
CA ALA A 119 -16.02 12.31 -7.18
C ALA A 119 -16.20 11.74 -8.60
N SER A 120 -15.63 10.57 -8.90
CA SER A 120 -15.79 9.90 -10.21
C SER A 120 -17.23 9.46 -10.51
N LYS A 121 -18.10 9.41 -9.50
CA LYS A 121 -19.53 9.07 -9.64
C LYS A 121 -20.45 10.28 -9.68
N LEU A 122 -19.94 11.48 -9.48
CA LEU A 122 -20.73 12.69 -9.68
C LEU A 122 -21.12 12.85 -11.14
N SER A 123 -22.32 13.38 -11.39
CA SER A 123 -22.74 13.79 -12.72
C SER A 123 -21.85 14.93 -13.25
N LYS A 124 -21.85 15.17 -14.57
CA LYS A 124 -21.13 16.32 -15.15
C LYS A 124 -21.63 17.65 -14.58
N SER A 125 -22.93 17.74 -14.27
CA SER A 125 -23.53 18.92 -13.65
C SER A 125 -22.98 19.12 -12.23
N ASP A 126 -23.00 18.07 -11.40
CA ASP A 126 -22.51 18.15 -10.02
C ASP A 126 -20.99 18.39 -9.97
N GLN A 127 -20.24 17.87 -10.93
CA GLN A 127 -18.81 18.17 -11.07
C GLN A 127 -18.58 19.66 -11.38
N LYS A 128 -19.39 20.27 -12.26
CA LYS A 128 -19.32 21.71 -12.52
C LYS A 128 -19.70 22.52 -11.28
N ALA A 129 -20.78 22.13 -10.59
CA ALA A 129 -21.20 22.77 -9.34
C ALA A 129 -20.13 22.68 -8.25
N ALA A 130 -19.47 21.52 -8.09
CA ALA A 130 -18.37 21.34 -7.15
C ALA A 130 -17.15 22.20 -7.50
N LYS A 131 -16.78 22.31 -8.78
CA LYS A 131 -15.70 23.20 -9.23
C LYS A 131 -16.03 24.68 -8.98
N LYS A 132 -17.26 25.09 -9.29
CA LYS A 132 -17.75 26.45 -9.02
C LYS A 132 -17.68 26.76 -7.52
N LEU A 133 -18.22 25.86 -6.68
CA LEU A 133 -18.18 25.97 -5.22
C LEU A 133 -16.75 26.09 -4.69
N GLN A 134 -15.80 25.33 -5.23
CA GLN A 134 -14.39 25.41 -4.83
C GLN A 134 -13.76 26.76 -5.21
N ALA A 135 -13.96 27.23 -6.44
CA ALA A 135 -13.39 28.48 -6.92
C ALA A 135 -13.98 29.70 -6.19
N GLU A 136 -15.31 29.77 -6.09
CA GLU A 136 -16.02 30.86 -5.44
C GLU A 136 -15.82 30.84 -3.92
N GLY A 137 -15.76 29.66 -3.30
CA GLY A 137 -15.45 29.55 -1.88
C GLY A 137 -14.03 30.02 -1.54
N ALA A 138 -13.05 29.77 -2.41
CA ALA A 138 -11.69 30.30 -2.24
C ALA A 138 -11.64 31.82 -2.43
N ALA A 139 -12.35 32.35 -3.44
CA ALA A 139 -12.48 33.79 -3.66
C ALA A 139 -13.15 34.49 -2.47
N LEU A 140 -14.22 33.90 -1.93
CA LEU A 140 -14.96 34.44 -0.79
C LEU A 140 -14.09 34.48 0.48
N LYS A 141 -13.28 33.45 0.74
CA LYS A 141 -12.29 33.47 1.83
C LYS A 141 -11.24 34.58 1.65
N LYS A 142 -10.77 34.80 0.43
CA LYS A 142 -9.81 35.88 0.12
C LYS A 142 -10.44 37.26 0.33
N GLN A 143 -11.66 37.48 -0.16
CA GLN A 143 -12.41 38.72 0.05
C GLN A 143 -12.68 38.97 1.54
N GLN A 144 -13.08 37.94 2.29
CA GLN A 144 -13.27 38.02 3.74
C GLN A 144 -11.99 38.48 4.45
N ALA A 145 -10.83 37.89 4.11
CA ALA A 145 -9.55 38.28 4.69
C ALA A 145 -9.18 39.74 4.35
N THR A 146 -9.42 40.19 3.10
CA THR A 146 -9.19 41.57 2.69
C THR A 146 -10.07 42.56 3.46
N ILE A 147 -11.37 42.25 3.62
CA ILE A 147 -12.29 43.08 4.40
C ILE A 147 -11.82 43.19 5.85
N GLN A 148 -11.45 42.06 6.47
CA GLN A 148 -10.93 42.04 7.84
C GLN A 148 -9.66 42.89 8.01
N ALA A 149 -8.74 42.84 7.05
CA ALA A 149 -7.53 43.65 7.06
C ALA A 149 -7.86 45.15 6.95
N LYS A 150 -8.75 45.53 6.02
CA LYS A 150 -9.17 46.93 5.83
C LYS A 150 -9.93 47.48 7.03
N VAL A 151 -10.77 46.67 7.69
CA VAL A 151 -11.45 47.07 8.93
C VAL A 151 -10.44 47.34 10.04
N LYS A 152 -9.44 46.48 10.24
CA LYS A 152 -8.38 46.70 11.23
C LYS A 152 -7.60 47.99 10.95
N GLN A 153 -7.25 48.24 9.69
CA GLN A 153 -6.57 49.48 9.29
C GLN A 153 -7.44 50.72 9.56
N ALA A 154 -8.71 50.68 9.18
CA ALA A 154 -9.66 51.77 9.41
C ALA A 154 -9.82 52.08 10.91
N GLN A 155 -9.90 51.04 11.75
CA GLN A 155 -9.96 51.21 13.21
C GLN A 155 -8.71 51.88 13.78
N ALA A 156 -7.52 51.55 13.27
CA ALA A 156 -6.28 52.21 13.67
C ALA A 156 -6.25 53.69 13.24
N GLN A 157 -6.72 53.99 12.02
CA GLN A 157 -6.81 55.37 11.50
C GLN A 157 -7.80 56.23 12.29
N ILE A 158 -8.92 55.65 12.74
CA ILE A 158 -9.88 56.34 13.63
C ILE A 158 -9.24 56.67 14.97
N LYS A 159 -8.49 55.73 15.57
CA LYS A 159 -7.78 55.96 16.84
C LYS A 159 -6.69 57.03 16.75
N ALA A 160 -6.07 57.20 15.58
CA ALA A 160 -5.01 58.19 15.37
C ALA A 160 -5.53 59.65 15.32
N GLY A 161 -6.84 59.87 15.13
CA GLY A 161 -7.44 61.21 15.12
C GLY A 161 -7.17 62.02 13.85
N GLY A 162 -7.61 63.29 13.84
CA GLY A 162 -7.39 64.24 12.74
C GLY A 162 -7.97 63.81 11.38
N THR A 163 -7.30 64.17 10.29
CA THR A 163 -7.71 63.81 8.91
C THR A 163 -7.66 62.30 8.63
N ALA A 164 -6.84 61.55 9.39
CA ALA A 164 -6.80 60.09 9.33
C ALA A 164 -8.12 59.46 9.82
N ALA A 165 -8.77 60.04 10.83
CA ALA A 165 -10.04 59.54 11.34
C ALA A 165 -11.18 59.64 10.30
N VAL A 166 -11.22 60.72 9.51
CA VAL A 166 -12.19 60.89 8.40
C VAL A 166 -11.98 59.82 7.33
N THR A 167 -10.72 59.52 7.00
CA THR A 167 -10.36 58.45 6.03
C THR A 167 -10.74 57.07 6.55
N GLY A 168 -10.49 56.81 7.84
CA GLY A 168 -10.90 55.57 8.51
C GLY A 168 -12.41 55.37 8.52
N ALA A 169 -13.19 56.42 8.83
CA ALA A 169 -14.65 56.37 8.82
C ALA A 169 -15.23 56.05 7.42
N LYS A 170 -14.73 56.71 6.37
CA LYS A 170 -15.12 56.40 4.97
C LYS A 170 -14.77 54.97 4.59
N THR A 171 -13.59 54.49 5.01
CA THR A 171 -13.17 53.11 4.76
C THR A 171 -14.09 52.11 5.44
N LEU A 172 -14.49 52.37 6.70
CA LEU A 172 -15.38 51.51 7.45
C LEU A 172 -16.77 51.39 6.79
N GLN A 173 -17.32 52.52 6.32
CA GLN A 173 -18.60 52.55 5.60
C GLN A 173 -18.54 51.74 4.30
N ALA A 174 -17.47 51.89 3.51
CA ALA A 174 -17.26 51.09 2.30
C ALA A 174 -17.14 49.59 2.61
N GLN A 175 -16.51 49.21 3.73
CA GLN A 175 -16.40 47.81 4.14
C GLN A 175 -17.74 47.22 4.64
N GLN A 176 -18.66 48.02 5.19
CA GLN A 176 -20.00 47.53 5.54
C GLN A 176 -20.78 47.09 4.29
N THR A 177 -20.74 47.88 3.21
CA THR A 177 -21.35 47.51 1.92
C THR A 177 -20.70 46.26 1.33
N ALA A 178 -19.36 46.17 1.36
CA ALA A 178 -18.64 44.98 0.90
C ALA A 178 -18.99 43.73 1.73
N ALA A 179 -19.16 43.86 3.05
CA ALA A 179 -19.57 42.77 3.91
C ALA A 179 -21.01 42.31 3.64
N ALA A 180 -21.93 43.23 3.34
CA ALA A 180 -23.28 42.90 2.93
C ALA A 180 -23.30 42.12 1.60
N GLN A 181 -22.52 42.55 0.61
CA GLN A 181 -22.35 41.81 -0.65
C GLN A 181 -21.74 40.42 -0.44
N LEU A 182 -20.73 40.32 0.42
CA LEU A 182 -20.11 39.04 0.79
C LEU A 182 -21.14 38.08 1.41
N LYS A 183 -22.06 38.59 2.25
CA LYS A 183 -23.14 37.79 2.86
C LYS A 183 -24.09 37.24 1.80
N THR A 184 -24.46 38.04 0.80
CA THR A 184 -25.30 37.57 -0.32
C THR A 184 -24.60 36.50 -1.16
N GLN A 185 -23.30 36.68 -1.45
CA GLN A 185 -22.50 35.66 -2.15
C GLN A 185 -22.37 34.38 -1.32
N ALA A 186 -22.21 34.48 0.00
CA ALA A 186 -22.16 33.31 0.88
C ALA A 186 -23.50 32.56 0.88
N ALA A 187 -24.63 33.27 0.86
CA ALA A 187 -25.96 32.67 0.80
C ALA A 187 -26.20 31.92 -0.52
N SER A 188 -25.78 32.48 -1.66
CA SER A 188 -25.92 31.79 -2.96
C SER A 188 -25.03 30.53 -3.04
N LEU A 189 -23.85 30.58 -2.41
CA LEU A 189 -22.97 29.42 -2.29
C LEU A 189 -23.53 28.33 -1.38
N GLN A 190 -24.31 28.67 -0.36
CA GLN A 190 -24.88 27.70 0.55
C GLN A 190 -25.84 26.72 -0.16
N THR A 191 -26.63 27.21 -1.12
CA THR A 191 -27.50 26.35 -1.95
C THR A 191 -26.67 25.40 -2.82
N THR A 192 -25.65 25.92 -3.49
CA THR A 192 -24.72 25.10 -4.28
C THR A 192 -24.01 24.06 -3.41
N GLN A 193 -23.62 24.44 -2.19
CA GLN A 193 -22.99 23.55 -1.22
C GLN A 193 -23.92 22.40 -0.80
N LYS A 194 -25.20 22.69 -0.52
CA LYS A 194 -26.19 21.66 -0.18
C LYS A 194 -26.39 20.67 -1.34
N GLN A 195 -26.51 21.17 -2.57
CA GLN A 195 -26.62 20.33 -3.76
C GLN A 195 -25.39 19.41 -3.92
N VAL A 196 -24.19 19.98 -3.89
CA VAL A 196 -22.94 19.21 -4.04
C VAL A 196 -22.78 18.21 -2.90
N ALA A 197 -23.12 18.57 -1.66
CA ALA A 197 -23.06 17.66 -0.52
C ALA A 197 -24.03 16.48 -0.68
N ALA A 198 -25.26 16.72 -1.14
CA ALA A 198 -26.22 15.66 -1.42
C ALA A 198 -25.74 14.73 -2.54
N ALA A 199 -25.22 15.29 -3.64
CA ALA A 199 -24.65 14.52 -4.75
C ALA A 199 -23.46 13.67 -4.29
N MET A 200 -22.57 14.23 -3.47
CA MET A 200 -21.44 13.51 -2.87
C MET A 200 -21.90 12.40 -1.93
N ALA A 201 -22.97 12.60 -1.15
CA ALA A 201 -23.53 11.57 -0.28
C ALA A 201 -24.12 10.41 -1.10
N THR A 202 -24.85 10.70 -2.17
CA THR A 202 -25.38 9.70 -3.11
C THR A 202 -24.25 8.94 -3.80
N ALA A 203 -23.26 9.64 -4.34
CA ALA A 203 -22.06 9.04 -4.93
C ALA A 203 -21.34 8.13 -3.92
N LYS A 204 -21.15 8.58 -2.68
CA LYS A 204 -20.55 7.78 -1.61
C LYS A 204 -21.33 6.52 -1.30
N LYS A 205 -22.67 6.56 -1.29
CA LYS A 205 -23.52 5.38 -1.12
C LYS A 205 -23.29 4.38 -2.27
N GLN A 206 -23.22 4.85 -3.52
CA GLN A 206 -23.00 4.00 -4.70
C GLN A 206 -21.66 3.26 -4.68
N VAL A 207 -20.60 3.85 -4.12
CA VAL A 207 -19.27 3.23 -4.08
C VAL A 207 -18.88 2.71 -2.70
N LYS A 208 -19.80 2.64 -1.74
CA LYS A 208 -19.50 2.27 -0.34
C LYS A 208 -18.68 0.98 -0.22
N SER A 209 -19.00 -0.04 -1.01
CA SER A 209 -18.31 -1.34 -1.03
C SER A 209 -16.94 -1.33 -1.74
N GLN A 210 -16.52 -0.20 -2.27
CA GLN A 210 -15.26 0.00 -2.99
C GLN A 210 -14.34 1.02 -2.31
N LEU A 211 -14.76 1.59 -1.18
CA LEU A 211 -13.96 2.55 -0.41
C LEU A 211 -12.93 1.80 0.45
N LEU A 212 -11.72 2.36 0.54
CA LEU A 212 -10.75 1.97 1.54
C LEU A 212 -11.26 2.34 2.95
N PRO A 213 -10.93 1.56 3.98
CA PRO A 213 -11.27 1.91 5.35
C PRO A 213 -10.80 3.32 5.74
N THR A 214 -11.59 4.02 6.54
CA THR A 214 -11.20 5.34 7.06
C THR A 214 -10.26 5.23 8.25
N LYS A 215 -10.33 4.12 8.99
CA LYS A 215 -9.42 3.79 10.09
C LYS A 215 -8.18 3.08 9.53
N THR A 216 -7.03 3.45 10.06
CA THR A 216 -5.76 2.80 9.73
C THR A 216 -5.80 1.31 10.09
N PRO A 217 -5.47 0.39 9.16
CA PRO A 217 -5.39 -1.03 9.43
C PRO A 217 -4.34 -1.33 10.49
N ARG A 218 -4.50 -2.46 11.17
CA ARG A 218 -3.46 -3.00 12.06
C ARG A 218 -2.15 -3.22 11.30
N ASN A 219 -1.05 -3.21 12.05
CA ASN A 219 0.26 -3.52 11.49
C ASN A 219 0.29 -4.92 10.83
N GLY A 220 1.06 -5.04 9.75
CA GLY A 220 1.21 -6.25 8.96
C GLY A 220 0.38 -6.26 7.68
N ILE A 221 0.22 -7.46 7.12
CA ILE A 221 -0.41 -7.67 5.82
C ILE A 221 -1.90 -7.95 6.01
N THR A 222 -2.76 -7.14 5.38
CA THR A 222 -4.21 -7.29 5.47
C THR A 222 -4.90 -6.99 4.14
N ASN A 223 -5.99 -7.71 3.83
CA ASN A 223 -6.91 -7.31 2.77
C ASN A 223 -7.75 -6.15 3.30
N VAL A 224 -7.48 -4.93 2.83
CA VAL A 224 -8.20 -3.73 3.26
C VAL A 224 -9.47 -3.50 2.46
N LEU A 225 -9.56 -4.10 1.28
CA LEU A 225 -10.74 -4.05 0.42
C LEU A 225 -10.86 -5.35 -0.36
N THR A 226 -12.06 -5.92 -0.38
CA THR A 226 -12.41 -7.09 -1.19
C THR A 226 -13.69 -6.80 -1.94
N THR A 227 -13.64 -6.91 -3.25
CA THR A 227 -14.79 -6.80 -4.15
C THR A 227 -14.83 -8.01 -5.06
N LYS A 228 -15.91 -8.19 -5.82
CA LYS A 228 -15.97 -9.20 -6.89
C LYS A 228 -15.00 -8.91 -8.05
N ASP A 229 -14.52 -7.68 -8.19
CA ASP A 229 -13.71 -7.25 -9.35
C ASP A 229 -12.22 -7.18 -9.03
N TYR A 230 -11.85 -6.94 -7.77
CA TYR A 230 -10.48 -6.89 -7.30
C TYR A 230 -10.42 -6.93 -5.75
N LYS A 231 -9.23 -7.25 -5.23
CA LYS A 231 -8.86 -7.09 -3.81
C LYS A 231 -7.69 -6.13 -3.70
N ILE A 232 -7.69 -5.30 -2.66
CA ILE A 232 -6.53 -4.48 -2.27
C ILE A 232 -5.99 -5.05 -0.97
N ARG A 233 -4.72 -5.47 -1.01
CA ARG A 233 -3.97 -5.96 0.14
C ARG A 233 -2.82 -5.01 0.42
N LEU A 234 -2.68 -4.58 1.66
CA LEU A 234 -1.61 -3.66 2.07
C LEU A 234 -0.73 -4.32 3.13
N ASN A 235 0.55 -3.96 3.14
CA ASN A 235 1.42 -4.13 4.30
C ASN A 235 1.56 -2.78 5.00
N VAL A 236 0.99 -2.65 6.20
CA VAL A 236 0.98 -1.41 6.98
C VAL A 236 1.90 -1.54 8.18
N GLN A 237 2.71 -0.52 8.48
CA GLN A 237 3.52 -0.44 9.68
C GLN A 237 3.46 0.97 10.24
N LYS A 238 2.98 1.13 11.48
CA LYS A 238 2.86 2.43 12.17
C LYS A 238 2.13 3.50 11.33
N GLY A 239 1.08 3.08 10.61
CA GLY A 239 0.30 3.95 9.72
C GLY A 239 0.88 4.17 8.32
N ASP A 240 2.05 3.63 8.03
CA ASP A 240 2.68 3.71 6.73
C ASP A 240 2.47 2.44 5.91
N VAL A 241 2.11 2.62 4.64
CA VAL A 241 2.03 1.52 3.68
C VAL A 241 3.44 1.28 3.13
N LEU A 242 3.96 0.07 3.31
CA LEU A 242 5.27 -0.34 2.78
C LEU A 242 5.16 -1.03 1.42
N GLY A 243 4.01 -1.66 1.17
CA GLY A 243 3.69 -2.27 -0.10
C GLY A 243 2.19 -2.42 -0.26
N ALA A 244 1.73 -2.41 -1.51
CA ALA A 244 0.36 -2.69 -1.87
C ALA A 244 0.33 -3.83 -2.91
N ALA A 245 -0.76 -4.60 -2.91
CA ALA A 245 -1.07 -5.55 -3.95
C ALA A 245 -2.52 -5.37 -4.40
N MET A 246 -2.73 -5.24 -5.70
CA MET A 246 -4.04 -5.42 -6.31
C MET A 246 -4.12 -6.83 -6.88
N ILE A 247 -5.16 -7.56 -6.49
CA ILE A 247 -5.43 -8.94 -6.92
C ILE A 247 -6.71 -8.92 -7.73
N VAL A 248 -6.66 -9.33 -8.99
CA VAL A 248 -7.76 -9.19 -9.95
C VAL A 248 -8.09 -10.54 -10.56
N PRO A 249 -9.32 -11.07 -10.38
CA PRO A 249 -9.71 -12.32 -11.02
C PRO A 249 -9.59 -12.22 -12.54
N THR A 250 -9.01 -13.23 -13.20
CA THR A 250 -8.88 -13.27 -14.67
C THR A 250 -10.24 -13.16 -15.36
N LYS A 251 -11.29 -13.71 -14.73
CA LYS A 251 -12.69 -13.57 -15.15
C LYS A 251 -13.20 -12.12 -15.19
N ALA A 252 -12.58 -11.18 -14.47
CA ALA A 252 -12.94 -9.76 -14.51
C ALA A 252 -12.58 -9.11 -15.85
N PHE A 253 -11.54 -9.59 -16.54
CA PHE A 253 -11.12 -9.05 -17.83
C PHE A 253 -12.04 -9.46 -18.98
N LYS A 254 -12.85 -10.52 -18.80
CA LYS A 254 -13.87 -10.95 -19.79
C LYS A 254 -15.12 -10.07 -19.80
N ASN A 255 -15.24 -9.11 -18.87
CA ASN A 255 -16.41 -8.23 -18.76
C ASN A 255 -15.97 -6.75 -18.75
N LYS A 256 -16.44 -5.97 -19.72
CA LYS A 256 -16.06 -4.55 -19.91
C LYS A 256 -16.30 -3.69 -18.66
N THR A 257 -17.40 -3.91 -17.94
CA THR A 257 -17.72 -3.17 -16.70
C THR A 257 -16.75 -3.51 -15.59
N ARG A 258 -16.43 -4.78 -15.40
CA ARG A 258 -15.48 -5.24 -14.37
C ARG A 258 -14.06 -4.77 -14.68
N GLN A 259 -13.67 -4.82 -15.95
CA GLN A 259 -12.40 -4.26 -16.42
C GLN A 259 -12.32 -2.75 -16.15
N LYS A 260 -13.39 -1.99 -16.40
CA LYS A 260 -13.46 -0.55 -16.09
C LYS A 260 -13.37 -0.28 -14.59
N ASN A 261 -14.00 -1.09 -13.75
CA ASN A 261 -13.91 -0.98 -12.29
C ASN A 261 -12.46 -1.21 -11.82
N PHE A 262 -11.82 -2.26 -12.32
CA PHE A 262 -10.40 -2.52 -12.07
C PHE A 262 -9.53 -1.35 -12.54
N GLY A 263 -9.66 -0.90 -13.79
CA GLY A 263 -8.85 0.18 -14.35
C GLY A 263 -8.99 1.49 -13.57
N THR A 264 -10.19 1.80 -13.09
CA THR A 264 -10.45 2.95 -12.22
C THR A 264 -9.70 2.80 -10.89
N ALA A 265 -9.88 1.66 -10.20
CA ALA A 265 -9.21 1.41 -8.93
C ALA A 265 -7.68 1.40 -9.07
N PHE A 266 -7.16 0.83 -10.15
CA PHE A 266 -5.72 0.76 -10.43
C PHE A 266 -5.12 2.14 -10.73
N ALA A 267 -5.80 2.98 -11.52
CA ALA A 267 -5.39 4.36 -11.73
C ALA A 267 -5.38 5.18 -10.42
N LEU A 268 -6.39 5.00 -9.57
CA LEU A 268 -6.46 5.65 -8.26
C LEU A 268 -5.34 5.19 -7.34
N MET A 269 -5.13 3.88 -7.20
CA MET A 269 -4.03 3.34 -6.40
C MET A 269 -2.67 3.84 -6.89
N THR A 270 -2.44 3.82 -8.21
CA THR A 270 -1.22 4.34 -8.83
C THR A 270 -0.99 5.82 -8.49
N THR A 271 -2.04 6.63 -8.54
CA THR A 271 -1.94 8.06 -8.20
C THR A 271 -1.64 8.24 -6.71
N THR A 272 -2.29 7.47 -5.83
CA THR A 272 -2.14 7.58 -4.38
C THR A 272 -0.78 7.13 -3.86
N THR A 273 -0.06 6.30 -4.62
CA THR A 273 1.33 5.90 -4.31
C THR A 273 2.36 6.90 -4.82
N GLY A 274 1.93 7.93 -5.55
CA GLY A 274 2.78 8.99 -6.11
C GLY A 274 3.26 8.74 -7.55
N ALA A 275 2.85 7.63 -8.16
CA ALA A 275 3.18 7.30 -9.56
C ALA A 275 2.28 8.04 -10.55
N ASN A 276 2.68 8.05 -11.83
CA ASN A 276 1.86 8.59 -12.92
C ASN A 276 0.91 7.52 -13.47
N ALA A 277 -0.39 7.65 -13.17
CA ALA A 277 -1.41 6.71 -13.62
C ALA A 277 -1.47 6.55 -15.15
N LYS A 278 -1.32 7.64 -15.93
CA LYS A 278 -1.37 7.57 -17.39
C LYS A 278 -0.20 6.75 -17.95
N THR A 279 1.01 7.00 -17.45
CA THR A 279 2.23 6.27 -17.84
C THR A 279 2.10 4.79 -17.48
N VAL A 280 1.74 4.48 -16.24
CA VAL A 280 1.63 3.10 -15.75
C VAL A 280 0.54 2.34 -16.47
N MET A 281 -0.64 2.94 -16.69
CA MET A 281 -1.73 2.30 -17.43
C MET A 281 -1.36 2.01 -18.89
N LYS A 282 -0.67 2.95 -19.56
CA LYS A 282 -0.20 2.75 -20.94
C LYS A 282 0.79 1.58 -21.02
N GLN A 283 1.76 1.55 -20.11
CA GLN A 283 2.74 0.48 -20.08
C GLN A 283 2.08 -0.86 -19.72
N PHE A 284 1.23 -0.89 -18.69
CA PHE A 284 0.46 -2.07 -18.31
C PHE A 284 -0.32 -2.66 -19.50
N GLN A 285 -1.01 -1.81 -20.28
CA GLN A 285 -1.72 -2.27 -21.48
C GLN A 285 -0.79 -2.89 -22.52
N LYS A 286 0.35 -2.27 -22.80
CA LYS A 286 1.36 -2.80 -23.73
C LYS A 286 1.86 -4.17 -23.26
N GLU A 287 2.35 -4.20 -22.03
CA GLU A 287 2.89 -5.37 -21.34
C GLU A 287 1.89 -6.54 -21.25
N THR A 288 0.58 -6.26 -21.10
CA THR A 288 -0.46 -7.30 -21.13
C THR A 288 -0.84 -7.78 -22.52
N LYS A 289 -0.65 -6.97 -23.57
CA LYS A 289 -0.92 -7.36 -24.97
C LYS A 289 0.22 -8.22 -25.53
N ASP A 290 1.45 -7.89 -25.17
CA ASP A 290 2.66 -8.55 -25.66
C ASP A 290 2.92 -9.90 -24.94
N ASN A 291 2.14 -10.21 -23.89
CA ASN A 291 2.24 -11.48 -23.16
C ASN A 291 1.50 -12.61 -23.89
N ASN A 292 2.27 -13.46 -24.58
CA ASN A 292 1.79 -14.63 -25.32
C ASN A 292 1.46 -15.83 -24.41
N GLY A 293 0.60 -15.66 -23.40
CA GLY A 293 -0.07 -16.73 -22.64
C GLY A 293 0.80 -17.69 -21.80
N SER A 294 2.11 -17.78 -22.04
CA SER A 294 3.05 -18.73 -21.43
C SER A 294 3.95 -18.09 -20.36
N THR A 295 4.01 -16.75 -20.27
CA THR A 295 4.87 -16.06 -19.28
C THR A 295 4.07 -15.65 -18.05
N THR A 296 4.46 -16.19 -16.89
CA THR A 296 3.82 -15.92 -15.58
C THR A 296 4.22 -14.58 -14.97
N THR A 297 5.14 -13.86 -15.61
CA THR A 297 5.71 -12.60 -15.12
C THR A 297 5.79 -11.59 -16.25
N ILE A 298 5.38 -10.37 -15.96
CA ILE A 298 5.52 -9.24 -16.89
C ILE A 298 6.61 -8.31 -16.40
N ASP A 299 7.24 -7.58 -17.33
CA ASP A 299 8.31 -6.67 -16.99
C ASP A 299 7.86 -5.61 -15.98
N PRO A 300 8.70 -5.29 -14.99
CA PRO A 300 8.34 -4.33 -13.97
C PRO A 300 8.17 -2.92 -14.55
N ILE A 301 7.02 -2.31 -14.27
CA ILE A 301 6.76 -0.93 -14.65
C ILE A 301 7.31 -0.03 -13.53
N THR A 302 8.01 1.05 -13.88
CA THR A 302 8.53 2.01 -12.89
C THR A 302 8.04 3.42 -13.20
N SER A 303 7.51 4.12 -12.20
CA SER A 303 7.05 5.51 -12.34
C SER A 303 7.26 6.28 -11.04
N LYS A 304 8.00 7.40 -11.11
CA LYS A 304 8.30 8.29 -9.95
C LYS A 304 8.80 7.54 -8.71
N GLY A 305 9.69 6.56 -8.92
CA GLY A 305 10.26 5.74 -7.85
C GLY A 305 9.33 4.66 -7.29
N VAL A 306 8.13 4.48 -7.85
CA VAL A 306 7.25 3.34 -7.54
C VAL A 306 7.46 2.25 -8.59
N ARG A 307 7.76 1.04 -8.13
CA ARG A 307 7.89 -0.16 -8.95
C ARG A 307 6.63 -1.00 -8.86
N PHE A 308 6.11 -1.39 -10.02
CA PHE A 308 4.98 -2.26 -10.21
C PHE A 308 5.48 -3.60 -10.72
N THR A 309 5.26 -4.68 -9.98
CA THR A 309 5.61 -6.05 -10.42
C THR A 309 4.35 -6.85 -10.62
N ILE A 310 4.25 -7.53 -11.77
CA ILE A 310 3.02 -8.19 -12.20
C ILE A 310 3.27 -9.69 -12.28
N GLY A 311 2.46 -10.45 -11.53
CA GLY A 311 2.42 -11.90 -11.60
C GLY A 311 1.07 -12.37 -12.14
N VAL A 312 1.08 -13.33 -13.04
CA VAL A 312 -0.12 -13.91 -13.65
C VAL A 312 -0.28 -15.35 -13.18
N SER A 313 -1.49 -15.72 -12.78
CA SER A 313 -1.90 -17.11 -12.50
C SER A 313 -3.16 -17.44 -13.29
N ALA A 314 -3.56 -18.72 -13.30
CA ALA A 314 -4.80 -19.15 -13.98
C ALA A 314 -6.05 -18.41 -13.47
N ALA A 315 -6.11 -18.11 -12.17
CA ALA A 315 -7.28 -17.52 -11.52
C ALA A 315 -7.18 -16.01 -11.33
N ASP A 316 -5.98 -15.49 -11.04
CA ASP A 316 -5.78 -14.11 -10.60
C ASP A 316 -4.54 -13.47 -11.26
N LEU A 317 -4.66 -12.17 -11.51
CA LEU A 317 -3.55 -11.25 -11.78
C LEU A 317 -3.16 -10.55 -10.47
N TYR A 318 -1.86 -10.52 -10.18
CA TYR A 318 -1.29 -9.86 -9.01
C TYR A 318 -0.43 -8.67 -9.43
N ILE A 319 -0.75 -7.48 -8.93
CA ILE A 319 -0.01 -6.25 -9.21
C ILE A 319 0.52 -5.71 -7.89
N PHE A 320 1.83 -5.87 -7.66
CA PHE A 320 2.52 -5.39 -6.47
C PHE A 320 3.08 -4.00 -6.69
N MET A 321 2.94 -3.09 -5.71
CA MET A 321 3.43 -1.72 -5.74
C MET A 321 4.39 -1.50 -4.55
N THR A 322 5.62 -1.07 -4.82
CA THR A 322 6.68 -0.84 -3.82
C THR A 322 7.58 0.33 -4.22
N LYS A 323 8.45 0.82 -3.32
CA LYS A 323 9.49 1.81 -3.59
C LYS A 323 10.88 1.28 -3.26
#